data_AF-A0A2N2Y599-F1
#
_entry.id   AF-A0A2N2Y599-F1
#
_cell.length_a   1.000
_cell.length_b   1.000
_cell.length_c   1.000
_cell.angle_alpha   90.00
_cell.angle_beta   90.00
_cell.angle_gamma   90.00
#
_symmetry.space_group_name_H-M   'P 1'
#
loop_
_entity.id
_entity.type
_entity.pdbx_description
1 polymer ?
#
loop_
_entity_poly.entity_id
_entity_poly.type
_entity_poly.pdbx_seq_one_letter_code
_entity_poly.pdbx_strand_id
1 'polypeptide(L)'
;MKKISLIVLSYLFAQTIFSQQLQIPEDSIPVWFNEVKKATHENLGLWNKDIYGPTLLINPATREIYANEPDNAGLLSQKGTFFTGILPKEINFANTAMEWNGKRWAMIMLPLPEDKNLRLNLLTHELFHWAQPSLGFVINNRDNSHLDQKEGRIYLRLELKALYRATIAKTPLGVKEHIINALILRKYRQSLYSGSDTTENLMELNEGLAEYTGQVMSGRNREQTIANFQQSLVRFMSNPTFVRSFAYQTIPLYGFLLDDIQKGWNKEITSKTDLTGYFIKAFGVEIPAGLKEQVAVAGEKYGYKAILKEETEREEQTRKLILEYKTKFIDQPHLEIQFEQMQISFDPRNIMPLEDKGTVYPNLRITDKWGILTVKNGALVSQGWDKVTLSKPISIGNQKVTGDGWELEMADGYKISDIKQGSFKLIKK
;
A
#
# COMPACT_ATOMS: atom_id res chain seq x y z
N MET A 1 27.95 2.53 -6.73
CA MET A 1 26.98 1.41 -6.80
C MET A 1 25.66 1.91 -6.25
N LYS A 2 24.59 1.97 -7.05
CA LYS A 2 23.26 2.35 -6.55
C LYS A 2 22.82 1.28 -5.54
N LYS A 3 22.75 1.64 -4.26
CA LYS A 3 22.20 0.77 -3.21
C LYS A 3 20.72 0.56 -3.54
N ILE A 4 20.33 -0.68 -3.83
CA ILE A 4 18.93 -1.05 -3.95
C ILE A 4 18.42 -1.18 -2.51
N SER A 5 17.78 -0.13 -2.00
CA SER A 5 17.05 -0.19 -0.73
C SER A 5 15.78 -1.01 -0.97
N LEU A 6 15.66 -2.16 -0.30
CA LEU A 6 14.43 -2.96 -0.32
C LEU A 6 13.39 -2.24 0.54
N ILE A 7 12.47 -1.52 -0.11
CA ILE A 7 11.32 -0.90 0.55
C ILE A 7 10.23 -1.95 0.61
N VAL A 8 9.93 -2.42 1.81
CA VAL A 8 8.87 -3.39 2.06
C VAL A 8 7.61 -2.59 2.40
N LEU A 9 6.68 -2.46 1.43
CA LEU A 9 5.38 -1.84 1.68
C LEU A 9 4.53 -2.82 2.48
N SER A 10 3.78 -2.31 3.46
CA SER A 10 2.84 -3.11 4.23
C SER A 10 1.47 -2.46 4.19
N TYR A 11 0.50 -3.12 3.55
CA TYR A 11 -0.89 -2.71 3.62
C TYR A 11 -1.49 -3.20 4.94
N LEU A 12 -1.41 -2.37 5.98
CA LEU A 12 -2.14 -2.65 7.22
C LEU A 12 -3.63 -2.47 6.94
N PHE A 13 -4.46 -3.51 7.05
CA PHE A 13 -5.86 -3.23 7.40
C PHE A 13 -5.81 -2.56 8.77
N ALA A 14 -6.30 -1.32 8.88
CA ALA A 14 -6.48 -0.68 10.17
C ALA A 14 -7.58 -1.43 10.90
N GLN A 15 -7.22 -2.51 11.59
CA GLN A 15 -7.94 -2.90 12.79
C GLN A 15 -7.33 -2.05 13.89
N THR A 16 -8.17 -1.20 14.49
CA THR A 16 -7.84 -0.53 15.74
C THR A 16 -7.39 -1.60 16.72
N ILE A 17 -6.09 -1.63 17.04
CA ILE A 17 -5.53 -2.52 18.05
C ILE A 17 -6.03 -1.98 19.40
N PHE A 18 -7.19 -2.44 19.83
CA PHE A 18 -7.35 -2.64 21.26
C PHE A 18 -6.36 -3.72 21.64
N SER A 19 -5.52 -3.43 22.62
CA SER A 19 -4.59 -4.37 23.26
C SER A 19 -5.37 -5.43 24.06
N GLN A 20 -6.29 -6.13 23.40
CA GLN A 20 -6.71 -7.46 23.82
C GLN A 20 -5.78 -8.43 23.11
N GLN A 21 -5.12 -9.26 23.90
CA GLN A 21 -4.30 -10.36 23.43
C GLN A 21 -5.24 -11.33 22.71
N LEU A 22 -5.50 -11.07 21.42
CA LEU A 22 -6.35 -11.88 20.57
C LEU A 22 -5.66 -13.24 20.48
N GLN A 23 -6.12 -14.18 21.31
CA GLN A 23 -5.62 -15.53 21.34
C GLN A 23 -6.10 -16.17 20.05
N ILE A 24 -5.22 -16.24 19.05
CA ILE A 24 -5.51 -16.88 17.77
C ILE A 24 -5.70 -18.36 18.08
N PRO A 25 -6.90 -18.94 17.89
CA PRO A 25 -7.06 -20.36 18.10
C PRO A 25 -6.16 -21.06 17.07
N GLU A 26 -5.15 -21.81 17.53
CA GLU A 26 -4.18 -22.45 16.63
C GLU A 26 -4.85 -23.34 15.58
N ASP A 27 -6.02 -23.90 15.89
CA ASP A 27 -6.87 -24.68 14.98
C ASP A 27 -7.34 -23.88 13.75
N SER A 28 -7.28 -22.54 13.78
CA SER A 28 -7.64 -21.67 12.66
C SER A 28 -6.56 -21.64 11.57
N ILE A 29 -5.29 -21.84 11.93
CA ILE A 29 -4.16 -21.70 11.02
C ILE A 29 -4.23 -22.73 9.86
N PRO A 30 -4.40 -24.04 10.11
CA PRO A 30 -4.59 -25.01 9.03
C PRO A 30 -5.81 -24.70 8.16
N VAL A 31 -6.89 -24.19 8.76
CA VAL A 31 -8.11 -23.83 8.02
C VAL A 31 -7.81 -22.72 7.01
N TRP A 32 -7.14 -21.65 7.43
CA TRP A 32 -6.82 -20.52 6.54
C TRP A 32 -5.89 -20.93 5.40
N PHE A 33 -4.89 -21.78 5.67
CA PHE A 33 -4.02 -22.31 4.61
C PHE A 33 -4.79 -23.19 3.61
N ASN A 34 -5.71 -24.02 4.09
CA ASN A 34 -6.56 -24.84 3.21
C ASN A 34 -7.56 -23.99 2.40
N GLU A 35 -8.13 -22.94 3.02
CA GLU A 35 -9.03 -22.02 2.34
C GLU A 35 -8.34 -21.33 1.16
N VAL A 36 -7.16 -20.73 1.39
CA VAL A 36 -6.43 -20.05 0.31
C VAL A 36 -5.90 -21.02 -0.74
N LYS A 37 -5.41 -22.20 -0.34
CA LYS A 37 -4.99 -23.27 -1.27
C LYS A 37 -6.12 -23.67 -2.21
N LYS A 38 -7.33 -23.82 -1.68
CA LYS A 38 -8.52 -24.13 -2.48
C LYS A 38 -8.86 -22.97 -3.41
N ALA A 39 -8.89 -21.74 -2.89
CA ALA A 39 -9.26 -20.56 -3.67
C ALA A 39 -8.32 -20.32 -4.87
N THR A 40 -7.01 -20.46 -4.70
CA THR A 40 -6.06 -20.29 -5.82
C THR A 40 -6.19 -21.41 -6.85
N HIS A 41 -6.41 -22.66 -6.40
CA HIS A 41 -6.58 -23.80 -7.28
C HIS A 41 -7.85 -23.70 -8.16
N GLU A 42 -8.99 -23.32 -7.55
CA GLU A 42 -10.25 -23.09 -8.27
C GLU A 42 -10.15 -21.94 -9.28
N ASN A 43 -9.20 -21.02 -9.09
CA ASN A 43 -8.96 -19.85 -9.93
C ASN A 43 -7.65 -19.94 -10.73
N LEU A 44 -7.08 -21.13 -10.95
CA LEU A 44 -5.85 -21.33 -11.72
C LEU A 44 -5.93 -20.68 -13.11
N GLY A 45 -7.12 -20.72 -13.70
CA GLY A 45 -7.41 -20.11 -14.99
C GLY A 45 -7.24 -18.59 -15.04
N LEU A 46 -7.15 -17.87 -13.91
CA LEU A 46 -6.97 -16.41 -13.92
C LEU A 46 -5.63 -16.03 -14.53
N TRP A 47 -4.54 -16.62 -14.03
CA TRP A 47 -3.16 -16.34 -14.49
C TRP A 47 -2.54 -17.49 -15.28
N ASN A 48 -3.33 -18.52 -15.62
CA ASN A 48 -2.86 -19.80 -16.16
C ASN A 48 -1.77 -20.44 -15.29
N LYS A 49 -1.83 -20.18 -13.98
CA LYS A 49 -0.86 -20.60 -12.98
C LYS A 49 -1.52 -20.61 -11.61
N ASP A 50 -1.31 -21.68 -10.85
CA ASP A 50 -1.65 -21.69 -9.43
C ASP A 50 -0.65 -20.80 -8.68
N ILE A 51 -1.17 -19.78 -8.00
CA ILE A 51 -0.34 -18.85 -7.23
C ILE A 51 -0.21 -19.27 -5.75
N TYR A 52 -0.73 -20.44 -5.36
CA TYR A 52 -0.46 -20.98 -4.04
C TYR A 52 1.03 -21.18 -3.84
N GLY A 53 1.59 -20.50 -2.85
CA GLY A 53 3.03 -20.46 -2.61
C GLY A 53 3.39 -20.38 -1.13
N PRO A 54 4.69 -20.27 -0.83
CA PRO A 54 5.21 -20.11 0.51
C PRO A 54 4.59 -18.89 1.19
N THR A 55 3.93 -19.10 2.34
CA THR A 55 3.16 -18.11 3.08
C THR A 55 3.61 -18.08 4.54
N LEU A 56 3.83 -16.88 5.09
CA LEU A 56 4.08 -16.64 6.51
C LEU A 56 2.95 -15.81 7.10
N LEU A 57 2.27 -16.33 8.11
CA LEU A 57 1.39 -15.56 8.98
C LEU A 57 2.16 -15.20 10.25
N ILE A 58 2.18 -13.93 10.62
CA ILE A 58 2.99 -13.45 11.73
C ILE A 58 2.13 -12.78 12.76
N ASN A 59 2.26 -13.20 14.02
CA ASN A 59 1.73 -12.46 15.14
C ASN A 59 2.67 -11.27 15.46
N PRO A 60 2.26 -10.01 15.21
CA PRO A 60 3.14 -8.85 15.42
C PRO A 60 3.49 -8.62 16.89
N ALA A 61 2.67 -9.11 17.83
CA ALA A 61 2.90 -8.94 19.26
C ALA A 61 3.96 -9.92 19.80
N THR A 62 3.95 -11.17 19.33
CA THR A 62 4.87 -12.24 19.81
C THR A 62 6.00 -12.54 18.85
N ARG A 63 5.93 -12.04 17.60
CA ARG A 63 6.79 -12.41 16.48
C ARG A 63 6.69 -13.88 16.07
N GLU A 64 5.69 -14.59 16.57
CA GLU A 64 5.45 -15.98 16.20
C GLU A 64 5.06 -16.09 14.73
N ILE A 65 5.71 -17.03 14.05
CA ILE A 65 5.50 -17.38 12.65
C ILE A 65 4.64 -18.62 12.57
N TYR A 66 3.71 -18.63 11.62
CA TYR A 66 3.00 -19.80 11.14
C TYR A 66 3.21 -19.89 9.62
N ALA A 67 3.76 -21.00 9.13
CA ALA A 67 4.09 -21.18 7.72
C ALA A 67 3.45 -22.44 7.14
N ASN A 68 3.08 -22.40 5.87
CA ASN A 68 2.50 -23.56 5.16
C ASN A 68 3.55 -24.56 4.66
N GLU A 69 4.84 -24.23 4.74
CA GLU A 69 5.95 -25.08 4.30
C GLU A 69 7.23 -24.77 5.12
N PRO A 70 8.27 -25.62 5.13
CA PRO A 70 9.50 -25.34 5.89
C PRO A 70 10.33 -24.24 5.24
N ASP A 71 11.25 -23.62 5.98
CA ASP A 71 12.29 -22.76 5.41
C ASP A 71 13.52 -23.57 4.96
N ASN A 72 14.38 -22.97 4.13
CA ASN A 72 15.56 -23.69 3.62
C ASN A 72 16.70 -23.76 4.65
N ALA A 73 16.66 -22.97 5.71
CA ALA A 73 17.68 -22.94 6.77
C ALA A 73 17.29 -23.79 8.00
N GLY A 74 16.10 -24.39 8.02
CA GLY A 74 15.63 -25.26 9.11
C GLY A 74 15.34 -24.52 10.42
N LEU A 75 15.02 -23.21 10.37
CA LEU A 75 14.64 -22.44 11.56
C LEU A 75 13.16 -22.65 11.95
N LEU A 76 12.33 -23.11 11.01
CA LEU A 76 10.94 -23.43 11.26
C LEU A 76 10.78 -24.90 11.66
N SER A 77 10.13 -25.13 12.80
CA SER A 77 9.81 -26.47 13.31
C SER A 77 8.42 -26.90 12.87
N GLN A 78 8.25 -28.16 12.47
CA GLN A 78 6.94 -28.68 12.10
C GLN A 78 6.03 -28.78 13.34
N LYS A 79 4.79 -28.31 13.21
CA LYS A 79 3.72 -28.42 14.19
C LYS A 79 2.43 -28.86 13.49
N GLY A 80 2.13 -30.16 13.56
CA GLY A 80 1.01 -30.75 12.83
C GLY A 80 1.17 -30.61 11.31
N THR A 81 0.28 -29.86 10.67
CA THR A 81 0.24 -29.64 9.21
C THR A 81 0.89 -28.33 8.76
N PHE A 82 1.45 -27.54 9.68
CA PHE A 82 2.14 -26.28 9.41
C PHE A 82 3.49 -26.25 10.13
N PHE A 83 4.22 -25.14 9.97
CA PHE A 83 5.51 -24.92 10.61
C PHE A 83 5.47 -23.65 11.46
N THR A 84 6.25 -23.63 12.55
CA THR A 84 6.33 -22.49 13.47
C THR A 84 7.76 -22.08 13.77
N GLY A 85 7.91 -20.83 14.16
CA GLY A 85 9.18 -20.26 14.60
C GLY A 85 8.98 -18.85 15.15
N ILE A 86 10.08 -18.16 15.45
CA ILE A 86 10.05 -16.76 15.88
C ILE A 86 10.79 -15.92 14.85
N LEU A 87 10.13 -14.88 14.34
CA LEU A 87 10.76 -13.94 13.41
C LEU A 87 11.86 -13.16 14.15
N PRO A 88 13.11 -13.15 13.68
CA PRO A 88 14.20 -12.38 14.31
C PRO A 88 13.85 -10.90 14.40
N LYS A 89 14.17 -10.21 15.51
CA LYS A 89 13.78 -8.82 15.77
C LYS A 89 14.28 -7.84 14.71
N GLU A 90 15.32 -8.19 13.99
CA GLU A 90 15.94 -7.39 12.93
C GLU A 90 15.04 -7.32 11.68
N ILE A 91 14.12 -8.26 11.52
CA ILE A 91 13.22 -8.30 10.37
C ILE A 91 11.97 -7.47 10.65
N ASN A 92 11.70 -6.50 9.79
CA ASN A 92 10.45 -5.73 9.86
C ASN A 92 9.25 -6.58 9.42
N PHE A 93 8.09 -6.27 10.00
CA PHE A 93 6.83 -6.85 9.53
C PHE A 93 6.34 -6.13 8.28
N ALA A 94 5.77 -6.89 7.34
CA ALA A 94 5.02 -6.32 6.25
C ALA A 94 4.01 -7.28 5.63
N ASN A 95 3.03 -6.72 4.95
CA ASN A 95 2.13 -7.44 4.06
C ASN A 95 2.64 -7.26 2.63
N THR A 96 3.53 -8.15 2.20
CA THR A 96 4.10 -8.21 0.83
C THR A 96 5.01 -9.45 0.69
N ALA A 97 5.64 -9.61 -0.47
CA ALA A 97 6.64 -10.63 -0.71
C ALA A 97 8.02 -10.26 -0.11
N MET A 98 8.70 -11.21 0.53
CA MET A 98 10.05 -11.02 1.03
C MET A 98 10.95 -12.25 0.92
N GLU A 99 12.26 -12.03 0.84
CA GLU A 99 13.28 -13.08 0.89
C GLU A 99 13.70 -13.32 2.35
N TRP A 100 13.48 -14.52 2.86
CA TRP A 100 13.92 -14.93 4.20
C TRP A 100 14.30 -16.40 4.23
N ASN A 101 15.45 -16.70 4.85
CA ASN A 101 16.04 -18.04 4.97
C ASN A 101 16.10 -18.79 3.63
N GLY A 102 16.62 -18.11 2.60
CA GLY A 102 16.84 -18.69 1.27
C GLY A 102 15.57 -18.96 0.47
N LYS A 103 14.44 -18.37 0.86
CA LYS A 103 13.14 -18.55 0.22
C LYS A 103 12.36 -17.24 0.12
N ARG A 104 11.59 -17.08 -0.95
CA ARG A 104 10.64 -16.00 -1.14
C ARG A 104 9.29 -16.37 -0.55
N TRP A 105 8.80 -15.56 0.38
CA TRP A 105 7.54 -15.75 1.10
C TRP A 105 6.55 -14.64 0.80
N ALA A 106 5.26 -14.96 0.74
CA ALA A 106 4.21 -13.98 1.01
C ALA A 106 4.09 -13.82 2.53
N MET A 107 4.41 -12.63 3.05
CA MET A 107 4.31 -12.32 4.47
C MET A 107 2.98 -11.62 4.75
N ILE A 108 2.25 -12.06 5.77
CA ILE A 108 0.97 -11.46 6.19
C ILE A 108 0.93 -11.35 7.72
N MET A 109 0.55 -10.19 8.23
CA MET A 109 0.36 -9.93 9.66
C MET A 109 -1.01 -10.42 10.14
N LEU A 110 -1.02 -11.00 11.34
CA LEU A 110 -2.21 -11.37 12.09
C LEU A 110 -2.72 -10.18 12.95
N PRO A 111 -4.01 -10.14 13.30
CA PRO A 111 -5.06 -11.10 12.94
C PRO A 111 -5.52 -10.96 11.48
N LEU A 112 -5.88 -12.08 10.86
CA LEU A 112 -6.58 -12.05 9.57
C LEU A 112 -8.04 -11.56 9.77
N PRO A 113 -8.69 -11.01 8.73
CA PRO A 113 -10.11 -10.74 8.79
C PRO A 113 -10.94 -11.98 9.19
N GLU A 114 -11.92 -11.79 10.06
CA GLU A 114 -12.86 -12.86 10.45
C GLU A 114 -13.75 -13.27 9.27
N ASP A 115 -14.21 -12.29 8.49
CA ASP A 115 -14.94 -12.52 7.24
C ASP A 115 -14.07 -13.27 6.23
N LYS A 116 -14.60 -14.40 5.74
CA LYS A 116 -13.89 -15.30 4.84
C LYS A 116 -13.52 -14.64 3.52
N ASN A 117 -14.43 -13.86 2.94
CA ASN A 117 -14.20 -13.23 1.64
C ASN A 117 -13.10 -12.16 1.74
N LEU A 118 -13.10 -11.35 2.80
CA LEU A 118 -12.04 -10.39 3.09
C LEU A 118 -10.70 -11.07 3.38
N ARG A 119 -10.71 -12.17 4.13
CA ARG A 119 -9.50 -12.96 4.40
C ARG A 119 -8.89 -13.55 3.14
N LEU A 120 -9.70 -14.19 2.29
CA LEU A 120 -9.23 -14.74 1.02
C LEU A 120 -8.71 -13.65 0.09
N ASN A 121 -9.39 -12.50 0.02
CA ASN A 121 -8.94 -11.34 -0.76
C ASN A 121 -7.54 -10.89 -0.33
N LEU A 122 -7.30 -10.75 0.98
CA LEU A 122 -5.98 -10.38 1.52
C LEU A 122 -4.93 -11.45 1.19
N LEU A 123 -5.19 -12.72 1.53
CA LEU A 123 -4.19 -13.78 1.35
C LEU A 123 -3.79 -13.96 -0.12
N THR A 124 -4.76 -13.89 -1.04
CA THR A 124 -4.49 -14.05 -2.48
C THR A 124 -3.89 -12.79 -3.12
N HIS A 125 -4.19 -11.60 -2.60
CA HIS A 125 -3.45 -10.38 -2.93
C HIS A 125 -1.96 -10.55 -2.60
N GLU A 126 -1.63 -11.00 -1.39
CA GLU A 126 -0.21 -11.15 -0.98
C GLU A 126 0.50 -12.29 -1.72
N LEU A 127 -0.21 -13.38 -2.04
CA LEU A 127 0.31 -14.44 -2.90
C LEU A 127 0.56 -13.97 -4.33
N PHE A 128 -0.20 -12.98 -4.84
CA PHE A 128 0.10 -12.39 -6.13
C PHE A 128 1.47 -11.71 -6.11
N HIS A 129 1.82 -10.92 -5.08
CA HIS A 129 3.15 -10.31 -4.93
C HIS A 129 4.28 -11.34 -4.87
N TRP A 130 4.01 -12.52 -4.29
CA TRP A 130 4.94 -13.64 -4.37
C TRP A 130 5.11 -14.16 -5.80
N ALA A 131 4.00 -14.39 -6.51
CA ALA A 131 3.99 -14.93 -7.87
C ALA A 131 4.42 -13.91 -8.95
N GLN A 132 4.34 -12.61 -8.66
CA GLN A 132 4.47 -11.50 -9.61
C GLN A 132 5.73 -11.59 -10.50
N PRO A 133 6.95 -11.89 -10.00
CA PRO A 133 8.12 -12.04 -10.87
C PRO A 133 7.98 -13.19 -11.86
N SER A 134 7.37 -14.30 -11.43
CA SER A 134 7.16 -15.48 -12.28
C SER A 134 6.06 -15.29 -13.33
N LEU A 135 5.24 -14.25 -13.17
CA LEU A 135 4.25 -13.80 -14.15
C LEU A 135 4.84 -12.73 -15.10
N GLY A 136 6.13 -12.40 -14.98
CA GLY A 136 6.82 -11.43 -15.85
C GLY A 136 6.60 -9.96 -15.46
N PHE A 137 6.03 -9.71 -14.28
CA PHE A 137 5.86 -8.37 -13.73
C PHE A 137 7.07 -7.96 -12.91
N VAL A 138 7.38 -6.66 -12.95
CA VAL A 138 8.47 -6.05 -12.19
C VAL A 138 7.86 -5.19 -11.09
N ILE A 139 8.35 -5.38 -9.86
CA ILE A 139 7.92 -4.58 -8.72
C ILE A 139 8.38 -3.13 -8.92
N ASN A 140 7.44 -2.19 -8.83
CA ASN A 140 7.71 -0.77 -8.98
C ASN A 140 6.92 0.04 -7.96
N ASN A 141 7.62 0.88 -7.20
CA ASN A 141 7.05 1.66 -6.10
C ASN A 141 7.22 3.16 -6.31
N ARG A 142 7.07 3.65 -7.55
CA ARG A 142 7.13 5.09 -7.83
C ARG A 142 5.94 5.82 -7.20
N ASP A 143 6.23 6.93 -6.56
CA ASP A 143 5.21 7.78 -5.93
C ASP A 143 4.41 8.57 -6.97
N ASN A 144 3.10 8.69 -6.72
CA ASN A 144 2.14 9.47 -7.50
C ASN A 144 1.73 10.73 -6.72
N SER A 145 2.70 11.59 -6.38
CA SER A 145 2.51 12.73 -5.47
C SER A 145 1.45 13.74 -5.93
N HIS A 146 1.14 13.81 -7.21
CA HIS A 146 0.03 14.60 -7.75
C HIS A 146 -1.34 14.16 -7.21
N LEU A 147 -1.48 12.93 -6.71
CA LEU A 147 -2.69 12.44 -6.05
C LEU A 147 -2.81 12.91 -4.58
N ASP A 148 -1.91 13.76 -4.10
CA ASP A 148 -2.11 14.59 -2.90
C ASP A 148 -2.41 16.06 -3.24
N GLN A 149 -2.29 16.46 -4.51
CA GLN A 149 -2.70 17.78 -4.96
C GLN A 149 -4.20 17.81 -5.20
N LYS A 150 -4.81 18.97 -4.92
CA LYS A 150 -6.27 19.16 -4.93
C LYS A 150 -6.94 18.65 -6.21
N GLU A 151 -6.49 19.11 -7.38
CA GLU A 151 -7.11 18.69 -8.65
C GLU A 151 -6.90 17.19 -8.92
N GLY A 152 -5.72 16.64 -8.59
CA GLY A 152 -5.45 15.21 -8.72
C GLY A 152 -6.44 14.36 -7.91
N ARG A 153 -6.70 14.77 -6.67
CA ARG A 153 -7.68 14.11 -5.80
C ARG A 153 -9.11 14.27 -6.31
N ILE A 154 -9.52 15.47 -6.67
CA ILE A 154 -10.89 15.74 -7.16
C ILE A 154 -11.23 14.81 -8.33
N TYR A 155 -10.38 14.78 -9.37
CA TYR A 155 -10.69 14.01 -10.57
C TYR A 155 -10.56 12.50 -10.36
N LEU A 156 -9.68 12.02 -9.47
CA LEU A 156 -9.64 10.60 -9.09
C LEU A 156 -10.93 10.19 -8.36
N ARG A 157 -11.43 11.03 -7.45
CA ARG A 157 -12.67 10.75 -6.72
C ARG A 157 -13.88 10.71 -7.64
N LEU A 158 -13.92 11.59 -8.65
CA LEU A 158 -14.95 11.60 -9.68
C LEU A 158 -14.86 10.37 -10.60
N GLU A 159 -13.65 9.99 -11.02
CA GLU A 159 -13.37 8.77 -11.78
C GLU A 159 -13.93 7.53 -11.05
N LEU A 160 -13.59 7.36 -9.77
CA LEU A 160 -14.08 6.24 -8.96
C LEU A 160 -15.60 6.24 -8.76
N LYS A 161 -16.22 7.42 -8.58
CA LYS A 161 -17.68 7.53 -8.54
C LYS A 161 -18.33 7.15 -9.87
N ALA A 162 -17.73 7.52 -10.99
CA ALA A 162 -18.21 7.13 -12.31
C ALA A 162 -18.11 5.62 -12.52
N LEU A 163 -16.95 5.01 -12.19
CA LEU A 163 -16.78 3.56 -12.25
C LEU A 163 -17.76 2.81 -11.35
N TYR A 164 -17.96 3.24 -10.12
CA TYR A 164 -18.95 2.64 -9.24
C TYR A 164 -20.37 2.74 -9.80
N ARG A 165 -20.75 3.87 -10.40
CA ARG A 165 -22.06 3.98 -11.07
C ARG A 165 -22.18 3.05 -12.28
N ALA A 166 -21.08 2.76 -12.98
CA ALA A 166 -21.09 1.77 -14.05
C ALA A 166 -21.41 0.36 -13.51
N THR A 167 -20.90 -0.04 -12.34
CA THR A 167 -21.12 -1.40 -11.79
C THR A 167 -22.58 -1.65 -11.39
N ILE A 168 -23.32 -0.59 -11.03
CA ILE A 168 -24.73 -0.67 -10.61
C ILE A 168 -25.72 -0.18 -11.69
N ALA A 169 -25.24 0.19 -12.87
CA ALA A 169 -26.10 0.66 -13.94
C ALA A 169 -26.99 -0.48 -14.46
N LYS A 170 -28.27 -0.17 -14.67
CA LYS A 170 -29.28 -1.16 -15.07
C LYS A 170 -29.33 -1.44 -16.57
N THR A 171 -28.66 -0.62 -17.39
CA THR A 171 -28.70 -0.72 -18.85
C THR A 171 -27.29 -0.69 -19.43
N PRO A 172 -27.02 -1.41 -20.53
CA PRO A 172 -25.72 -1.37 -21.21
C PRO A 172 -25.31 0.05 -21.64
N LEU A 173 -26.26 0.88 -22.06
CA LEU A 173 -26.01 2.27 -22.41
C LEU A 173 -25.53 3.08 -21.20
N GLY A 174 -26.16 2.89 -20.02
CA GLY A 174 -25.74 3.54 -18.78
C GLY A 174 -24.36 3.06 -18.31
N VAL A 175 -24.07 1.76 -18.42
CA VAL A 175 -22.73 1.21 -18.15
C VAL A 175 -21.68 1.91 -19.03
N LYS A 176 -21.93 1.95 -20.35
CA LYS A 176 -21.02 2.58 -21.32
C LYS A 176 -20.81 4.06 -21.03
N GLU A 177 -21.88 4.81 -20.75
CA GLU A 177 -21.81 6.24 -20.43
C GLU A 177 -20.93 6.51 -19.19
N HIS A 178 -21.08 5.70 -18.14
CA HIS A 178 -20.29 5.84 -16.92
C HIS A 178 -18.82 5.49 -17.12
N ILE A 179 -18.51 4.46 -17.92
CA ILE A 179 -17.13 4.09 -18.27
C ILE A 179 -16.45 5.20 -19.10
N ILE A 180 -17.15 5.76 -20.09
CA ILE A 180 -16.64 6.88 -20.90
C ILE A 180 -16.27 8.06 -19.99
N ASN A 181 -17.19 8.44 -19.10
CA ASN A 181 -16.95 9.54 -18.16
C ASN A 181 -15.75 9.27 -17.24
N ALA A 182 -15.60 8.05 -16.71
CA ALA A 182 -14.45 7.68 -15.89
C ALA A 182 -13.13 7.85 -16.63
N LEU A 183 -13.05 7.37 -17.88
CA LEU A 183 -11.86 7.49 -18.71
C LEU A 183 -11.55 8.94 -19.13
N ILE A 184 -12.58 9.76 -19.40
CA ILE A 184 -12.39 11.20 -19.66
C ILE A 184 -11.83 11.91 -18.43
N LEU A 185 -12.38 11.64 -17.24
CA LEU A 185 -11.90 12.19 -15.97
C LEU A 185 -10.46 11.78 -15.69
N ARG A 186 -10.11 10.50 -15.92
CA ARG A 186 -8.75 9.99 -15.84
C ARG A 186 -7.80 10.71 -16.80
N LYS A 187 -8.14 10.79 -18.09
CA LYS A 187 -7.28 11.42 -19.11
C LYS A 187 -7.07 12.91 -18.86
N TYR A 188 -8.10 13.63 -18.39
CA TYR A 188 -7.96 15.01 -17.98
C TYR A 188 -7.05 15.15 -16.75
N ARG A 189 -7.25 14.32 -15.72
CA ARG A 189 -6.37 14.31 -14.54
C ARG A 189 -4.91 14.09 -14.93
N GLN A 190 -4.65 13.13 -15.82
CA GLN A 190 -3.30 12.84 -16.30
C GLN A 190 -2.70 13.99 -17.12
N SER A 191 -3.51 14.75 -17.88
CA SER A 191 -3.02 15.89 -18.66
C SER A 191 -2.58 17.08 -17.80
N LEU A 192 -3.04 17.16 -16.54
CA LEU A 192 -2.60 18.19 -15.59
C LEU A 192 -1.19 17.95 -15.05
N TYR A 193 -0.69 16.70 -15.09
CA TYR A 193 0.55 16.30 -14.43
C TYR A 193 1.42 15.47 -15.37
N SER A 194 2.49 16.07 -15.89
CA SER A 194 3.43 15.38 -16.81
C SER A 194 3.98 14.09 -16.19
N GLY A 195 3.88 12.98 -16.92
CA GLY A 195 4.38 11.66 -16.52
C GLY A 195 3.48 10.89 -15.54
N SER A 196 2.36 11.48 -15.11
CA SER A 196 1.41 10.81 -14.20
C SER A 196 0.77 9.57 -14.82
N ASP A 197 0.52 9.57 -16.12
CA ASP A 197 0.06 8.40 -16.88
C ASP A 197 1.00 7.19 -16.69
N THR A 198 2.30 7.43 -16.74
CA THR A 198 3.33 6.40 -16.59
C THR A 198 3.46 5.94 -15.15
N THR A 199 3.53 6.87 -14.18
CA THR A 199 3.70 6.50 -12.76
C THR A 199 2.46 5.84 -12.18
N GLU A 200 1.27 6.24 -12.63
CA GLU A 200 0.03 5.59 -12.22
C GLU A 200 -0.06 4.19 -12.79
N ASN A 201 0.24 4.02 -14.08
CA ASN A 201 0.23 2.72 -14.74
C ASN A 201 1.16 1.72 -14.02
N LEU A 202 2.35 2.16 -13.60
CA LEU A 202 3.28 1.33 -12.84
C LEU A 202 2.69 0.88 -11.49
N MET A 203 1.99 1.78 -10.79
CA MET A 203 1.33 1.46 -9.53
C MET A 203 0.12 0.54 -9.72
N GLU A 204 -0.64 0.73 -10.80
CA GLU A 204 -1.77 -0.11 -11.18
C GLU A 204 -1.33 -1.53 -11.58
N LEU A 205 -0.21 -1.67 -12.31
CA LEU A 205 0.41 -2.96 -12.59
C LEU A 205 0.92 -3.65 -11.31
N ASN A 206 1.39 -2.87 -10.33
CA ASN A 206 1.94 -3.41 -9.09
C ASN A 206 0.84 -3.83 -8.09
N GLU A 207 0.03 -2.88 -7.65
CA GLU A 207 -0.99 -3.09 -6.62
C GLU A 207 -2.38 -3.35 -7.17
N GLY A 208 -2.71 -2.76 -8.33
CA GLY A 208 -4.04 -2.88 -8.90
C GLY A 208 -4.34 -4.30 -9.40
N LEU A 209 -3.37 -4.95 -10.06
CA LEU A 209 -3.49 -6.36 -10.46
C LEU A 209 -3.48 -7.32 -9.27
N ALA A 210 -2.73 -7.00 -8.21
CA ALA A 210 -2.75 -7.75 -6.96
C ALA A 210 -4.14 -7.70 -6.31
N GLU A 211 -4.73 -6.51 -6.21
CA GLU A 211 -6.07 -6.34 -5.64
C GLU A 211 -7.16 -6.95 -6.51
N TYR A 212 -7.07 -6.83 -7.83
CA TYR A 212 -8.00 -7.52 -8.73
C TYR A 212 -7.92 -9.04 -8.59
N THR A 213 -6.71 -9.60 -8.45
CA THR A 213 -6.51 -11.03 -8.16
C THR A 213 -7.18 -11.42 -6.86
N GLY A 214 -6.97 -10.62 -5.81
CA GLY A 214 -7.60 -10.78 -4.51
C GLY A 214 -9.14 -10.77 -4.59
N GLN A 215 -9.69 -9.82 -5.33
CA GLN A 215 -11.12 -9.70 -5.55
C GLN A 215 -11.69 -10.95 -6.24
N VAL A 216 -11.10 -11.41 -7.34
CA VAL A 216 -11.58 -12.59 -8.09
C VAL A 216 -11.52 -13.85 -7.22
N MET A 217 -10.42 -14.05 -6.50
CA MET A 217 -10.21 -15.24 -5.66
C MET A 217 -10.91 -15.15 -4.28
N SER A 218 -11.57 -14.04 -3.97
CA SER A 218 -12.28 -13.86 -2.70
C SER A 218 -13.51 -14.74 -2.53
N GLY A 219 -14.00 -15.38 -3.60
CA GLY A 219 -15.22 -16.19 -3.60
C GLY A 219 -16.51 -15.38 -3.48
N ARG A 220 -16.47 -14.06 -3.68
CA ARG A 220 -17.66 -13.21 -3.70
C ARG A 220 -18.43 -13.44 -5.01
N ASN A 221 -19.75 -13.50 -4.92
CA ASN A 221 -20.60 -13.38 -6.09
C ASN A 221 -20.65 -11.91 -6.58
N ARG A 222 -21.36 -11.65 -7.67
CA ARG A 222 -21.46 -10.31 -8.26
C ARG A 222 -22.01 -9.25 -7.30
N GLU A 223 -23.12 -9.55 -6.62
CA GLU A 223 -23.77 -8.62 -5.68
C GLU A 223 -22.87 -8.32 -4.48
N GLN A 224 -22.23 -9.35 -3.91
CA GLN A 224 -21.26 -9.21 -2.83
C GLN A 224 -20.05 -8.39 -3.25
N THR A 225 -19.59 -8.55 -4.50
CA THR A 225 -18.46 -7.77 -5.06
C THR A 225 -18.84 -6.29 -5.19
N ILE A 226 -20.02 -5.98 -5.71
CA ILE A 226 -20.54 -4.61 -5.81
C ILE A 226 -20.70 -3.97 -4.42
N ALA A 227 -21.26 -4.71 -3.45
CA ALA A 227 -21.38 -4.24 -2.08
C ALA A 227 -20.01 -3.98 -1.43
N ASN A 228 -19.03 -4.83 -1.71
CA ASN A 228 -17.65 -4.63 -1.25
C ASN A 228 -17.01 -3.38 -1.86
N PHE A 229 -17.23 -3.10 -3.16
CA PHE A 229 -16.77 -1.85 -3.77
C PHE A 229 -17.37 -0.63 -3.09
N GLN A 230 -18.67 -0.65 -2.79
CA GLN A 230 -19.31 0.47 -2.09
C GLN A 230 -18.65 0.75 -0.74
N GLN A 231 -18.46 -0.28 0.08
CA GLN A 231 -17.85 -0.15 1.40
C GLN A 231 -16.37 0.27 1.32
N SER A 232 -15.63 -0.32 0.37
CA SER A 232 -14.21 -0.02 0.13
C SER A 232 -14.03 1.44 -0.31
N LEU A 233 -14.86 1.92 -1.25
CA LEU A 233 -14.84 3.30 -1.71
C LEU A 233 -15.20 4.28 -0.59
N VAL A 234 -16.22 4.02 0.22
CA VAL A 234 -16.56 4.90 1.36
C VAL A 234 -15.36 5.08 2.29
N ARG A 235 -14.66 3.98 2.62
CA ARG A 235 -13.45 4.02 3.46
C ARG A 235 -12.28 4.70 2.75
N PHE A 236 -12.11 4.43 1.45
CA PHE A 236 -11.05 5.02 0.65
C PHE A 236 -11.17 6.54 0.59
N MET A 237 -12.39 7.08 0.46
CA MET A 237 -12.63 8.53 0.36
C MET A 237 -12.18 9.31 1.60
N SER A 238 -12.04 8.66 2.77
CA SER A 238 -11.53 9.29 3.99
C SER A 238 -10.01 9.16 4.16
N ASN A 239 -9.28 8.55 3.22
CA ASN A 239 -7.84 8.41 3.33
C ASN A 239 -7.14 9.79 3.22
N PRO A 240 -6.19 10.09 4.14
CA PRO A 240 -5.38 11.30 4.08
C PRO A 240 -4.50 11.40 2.83
N THR A 241 -4.17 10.30 2.18
CA THR A 241 -3.42 10.30 0.92
C THR A 241 -3.90 9.20 -0.03
N PHE A 242 -3.83 9.48 -1.33
CA PHE A 242 -4.15 8.53 -2.41
C PHE A 242 -2.93 8.05 -3.19
N VAL A 243 -1.75 8.64 -2.93
CA VAL A 243 -0.49 8.46 -3.68
C VAL A 243 -0.14 6.99 -3.91
N ARG A 244 -0.41 6.13 -2.92
CA ARG A 244 -0.09 4.70 -2.98
C ARG A 244 -1.30 3.77 -2.87
N SER A 245 -2.52 4.31 -2.81
CA SER A 245 -3.72 3.52 -2.50
C SER A 245 -4.76 3.54 -3.61
N PHE A 246 -4.65 4.45 -4.59
CA PHE A 246 -5.65 4.58 -5.65
C PHE A 246 -5.79 3.30 -6.51
N ALA A 247 -4.68 2.59 -6.77
CA ALA A 247 -4.66 1.40 -7.60
C ALA A 247 -5.52 0.25 -7.05
N TYR A 248 -5.69 0.17 -5.73
CA TYR A 248 -6.57 -0.80 -5.05
C TYR A 248 -8.06 -0.54 -5.31
N GLN A 249 -8.41 0.58 -5.93
CA GLN A 249 -9.80 0.90 -6.29
C GLN A 249 -9.98 0.90 -7.81
N THR A 250 -9.05 1.48 -8.56
CA THR A 250 -9.19 1.65 -10.01
C THR A 250 -9.23 0.32 -10.76
N ILE A 251 -8.16 -0.48 -10.67
CA ILE A 251 -8.04 -1.73 -11.43
C ILE A 251 -9.11 -2.76 -11.05
N PRO A 252 -9.45 -2.97 -9.76
CA PRO A 252 -10.58 -3.81 -9.38
C PRO A 252 -11.91 -3.43 -10.07
N LEU A 253 -12.24 -2.13 -10.12
CA LEU A 253 -13.45 -1.64 -10.78
C LEU A 253 -13.40 -1.79 -12.31
N TYR A 254 -12.30 -1.37 -12.95
CA TYR A 254 -12.13 -1.52 -14.39
C TYR A 254 -12.15 -2.99 -14.81
N GLY A 255 -11.41 -3.84 -14.11
CA GLY A 255 -11.33 -5.27 -14.36
C GLY A 255 -12.66 -5.99 -14.16
N PHE A 256 -13.43 -5.61 -13.13
CA PHE A 256 -14.77 -6.14 -12.91
C PHE A 256 -15.73 -5.80 -14.06
N LEU A 257 -15.73 -4.55 -14.52
CA LEU A 257 -16.55 -4.11 -15.64
C LEU A 257 -16.11 -4.74 -16.97
N LEU A 258 -14.81 -4.95 -17.14
CA LEU A 258 -14.27 -5.53 -18.37
C LEU A 258 -14.52 -7.05 -18.45
N ASP A 259 -14.52 -7.76 -17.33
CA ASP A 259 -14.73 -9.22 -17.31
C ASP A 259 -16.09 -9.63 -17.87
N ASP A 260 -17.10 -8.75 -17.81
CA ASP A 260 -18.41 -8.97 -18.41
C ASP A 260 -18.39 -9.03 -19.95
N ILE A 261 -17.41 -8.37 -20.59
CA ILE A 261 -17.34 -8.24 -22.07
C ILE A 261 -16.10 -8.89 -22.68
N GLN A 262 -15.02 -9.06 -21.90
CA GLN A 262 -13.76 -9.67 -22.34
C GLN A 262 -13.16 -10.50 -21.19
N LYS A 263 -13.72 -11.69 -20.97
CA LYS A 263 -13.20 -12.64 -19.97
C LYS A 263 -11.73 -12.99 -20.24
N GLY A 264 -10.92 -12.95 -19.19
CA GLY A 264 -9.50 -13.27 -19.27
C GLY A 264 -8.62 -12.15 -19.83
N TRP A 265 -9.12 -10.91 -19.91
CA TRP A 265 -8.36 -9.71 -20.29
C TRP A 265 -7.02 -9.59 -19.56
N ASN A 266 -6.97 -10.00 -18.29
CA ASN A 266 -5.79 -9.92 -17.43
C ASN A 266 -4.62 -10.78 -17.95
N LYS A 267 -4.88 -11.81 -18.77
CA LYS A 267 -3.85 -12.67 -19.38
C LYS A 267 -3.09 -11.99 -20.51
N GLU A 268 -3.66 -10.94 -21.09
CA GLU A 268 -3.05 -10.13 -22.15
C GLU A 268 -2.12 -9.05 -21.57
N ILE A 269 -2.16 -8.84 -20.25
CA ILE A 269 -1.41 -7.79 -19.57
C ILE A 269 0.02 -8.26 -19.29
N THR A 270 0.98 -7.39 -19.58
CA THR A 270 2.40 -7.59 -19.33
C THR A 270 2.94 -6.40 -18.53
N SER A 271 4.20 -6.50 -18.06
CA SER A 271 4.89 -5.38 -17.41
C SER A 271 5.06 -4.12 -18.27
N LYS A 272 4.78 -4.19 -19.58
CA LYS A 272 4.89 -3.07 -20.51
C LYS A 272 3.52 -2.52 -20.96
N THR A 273 2.42 -3.12 -20.52
CA THR A 273 1.10 -2.72 -20.96
C THR A 273 0.75 -1.34 -20.39
N ASP A 274 0.31 -0.43 -21.26
CA ASP A 274 -0.43 0.78 -20.85
C ASP A 274 -1.88 0.39 -20.56
N LEU A 275 -2.23 0.28 -19.28
CA LEU A 275 -3.55 -0.12 -18.82
C LEU A 275 -4.62 0.90 -19.20
N THR A 276 -4.30 2.20 -19.19
CA THR A 276 -5.27 3.22 -19.59
C THR A 276 -5.60 3.08 -21.07
N GLY A 277 -4.58 2.98 -21.92
CA GLY A 277 -4.76 2.70 -23.35
C GLY A 277 -5.47 1.37 -23.62
N TYR A 278 -5.15 0.33 -22.84
CA TYR A 278 -5.81 -0.98 -22.91
C TYR A 278 -7.32 -0.87 -22.62
N PHE A 279 -7.71 -0.24 -21.50
CA PHE A 279 -9.13 -0.07 -21.15
C PHE A 279 -9.87 0.79 -22.17
N ILE A 280 -9.28 1.89 -22.65
CA ILE A 280 -9.89 2.74 -23.69
C ILE A 280 -10.21 1.91 -24.93
N LYS A 281 -9.25 1.09 -25.39
CA LYS A 281 -9.43 0.20 -26.54
C LYS A 281 -10.48 -0.87 -26.26
N ALA A 282 -10.40 -1.56 -25.12
CA ALA A 282 -11.27 -2.69 -24.79
C ALA A 282 -12.74 -2.27 -24.63
N PHE A 283 -13.00 -1.08 -24.07
CA PHE A 283 -14.36 -0.53 -23.95
C PHE A 283 -14.83 0.21 -25.21
N GLY A 284 -13.99 0.34 -26.25
CA GLY A 284 -14.31 1.08 -27.47
C GLY A 284 -14.65 2.55 -27.21
N VAL A 285 -13.85 3.20 -26.36
CA VAL A 285 -14.05 4.60 -25.96
C VAL A 285 -13.22 5.52 -26.85
N GLU A 286 -13.87 6.56 -27.38
CA GLU A 286 -13.18 7.65 -28.06
C GLU A 286 -12.95 8.79 -27.07
N ILE A 287 -11.69 9.18 -26.87
CA ILE A 287 -11.33 10.29 -25.99
C ILE A 287 -11.45 11.61 -26.76
N PRO A 288 -12.35 12.52 -26.37
CA PRO A 288 -12.54 13.79 -27.07
C PRO A 288 -11.36 14.75 -26.84
N ALA A 289 -11.09 15.61 -27.83
CA ALA A 289 -10.01 16.61 -27.73
C ALA A 289 -10.28 17.70 -26.67
N GLY A 290 -11.54 18.14 -26.53
CA GLY A 290 -11.97 19.14 -25.55
C GLY A 290 -12.24 18.55 -24.16
N LEU A 291 -11.20 18.00 -23.51
CA LEU A 291 -11.37 17.31 -22.23
C LEU A 291 -11.93 18.22 -21.11
N LYS A 292 -11.54 19.50 -21.09
CA LYS A 292 -11.91 20.43 -20.01
C LYS A 292 -13.42 20.66 -19.93
N GLU A 293 -14.06 20.85 -21.07
CA GLU A 293 -15.51 21.04 -21.18
C GLU A 293 -16.25 19.74 -20.80
N GLN A 294 -15.72 18.59 -21.24
CA GLN A 294 -16.32 17.29 -20.97
C GLN A 294 -16.23 16.91 -19.49
N VAL A 295 -15.12 17.20 -18.81
CA VAL A 295 -15.01 16.95 -17.36
C VAL A 295 -15.88 17.89 -16.53
N ALA A 296 -16.22 19.09 -17.01
CA ALA A 296 -17.18 19.95 -16.32
C ALA A 296 -18.57 19.29 -16.28
N VAL A 297 -19.05 18.80 -17.43
CA VAL A 297 -20.33 18.09 -17.54
C VAL A 297 -20.31 16.79 -16.74
N ALA A 298 -19.28 15.96 -16.92
CA ALA A 298 -19.15 14.72 -16.17
C ALA A 298 -19.05 14.98 -14.66
N GLY A 299 -18.27 15.98 -14.25
CA GLY A 299 -18.05 16.35 -12.85
C GLY A 299 -19.35 16.70 -12.13
N GLU A 300 -20.24 17.49 -12.75
CA GLU A 300 -21.56 17.80 -12.18
C GLU A 300 -22.35 16.54 -11.85
N LYS A 301 -22.34 15.56 -12.77
CA LYS A 301 -23.05 14.28 -12.60
C LYS A 301 -22.59 13.50 -11.36
N TYR A 302 -21.31 13.57 -10.99
CA TYR A 302 -20.72 12.81 -9.87
C TYR A 302 -20.46 13.64 -8.61
N GLY A 303 -20.98 14.87 -8.56
CA GLY A 303 -20.96 15.71 -7.35
C GLY A 303 -19.66 16.50 -7.16
N TYR A 304 -19.12 17.07 -8.24
CA TYR A 304 -17.92 17.92 -8.24
C TYR A 304 -17.93 18.98 -7.13
N LYS A 305 -19.04 19.72 -6.96
CA LYS A 305 -19.13 20.83 -5.98
C LYS A 305 -18.87 20.37 -4.54
N ALA A 306 -19.40 19.21 -4.14
CA ALA A 306 -19.18 18.66 -2.81
C ALA A 306 -17.73 18.22 -2.62
N ILE A 307 -17.17 17.51 -3.60
CA ILE A 307 -15.77 17.06 -3.59
C ILE A 307 -14.82 18.26 -3.55
N LEU A 308 -15.07 19.30 -4.34
CA LEU A 308 -14.25 20.52 -4.35
C LEU A 308 -14.21 21.17 -2.96
N LYS A 309 -15.35 21.28 -2.29
CA LYS A 309 -15.43 21.84 -0.94
C LYS A 309 -14.58 21.01 0.04
N GLU A 310 -14.78 19.69 0.06
CA GLU A 310 -14.05 18.78 0.95
C GLU A 310 -12.53 18.80 0.69
N GLU A 311 -12.10 18.80 -0.57
CA GLU A 311 -10.66 18.86 -0.91
C GLU A 311 -10.05 20.24 -0.63
N THR A 312 -10.84 21.32 -0.69
CA THR A 312 -10.38 22.66 -0.27
C THR A 312 -10.16 22.71 1.24
N GLU A 313 -11.10 22.21 2.03
CA GLU A 313 -10.96 22.12 3.49
C GLU A 313 -9.77 21.24 3.90
N ARG A 314 -9.59 20.09 3.23
CA ARG A 314 -8.43 19.20 3.45
C ARG A 314 -7.11 19.87 3.05
N GLU A 315 -7.07 20.61 1.94
CA GLU A 315 -5.87 21.37 1.52
C GLU A 315 -5.45 22.39 2.59
N GLU A 316 -6.41 23.13 3.16
CA GLU A 316 -6.16 24.08 4.25
C GLU A 316 -5.60 23.41 5.51
N GLN A 317 -6.17 22.27 5.91
CA GLN A 317 -5.66 21.47 7.03
C GLN A 317 -4.25 20.94 6.76
N THR A 318 -4.00 20.46 5.54
CA THR A 318 -2.69 19.97 5.12
C THR A 318 -1.62 21.06 5.21
N ARG A 319 -1.94 22.30 4.80
CA ARG A 319 -1.01 23.45 4.90
C ARG A 319 -0.62 23.75 6.36
N LYS A 320 -1.56 23.65 7.30
CA LYS A 320 -1.28 23.80 8.73
C LYS A 320 -0.35 22.71 9.23
N LEU A 321 -0.61 21.46 8.85
CA LEU A 321 0.21 20.31 9.24
C LEU A 321 1.64 20.37 8.66
N ILE A 322 1.79 20.85 7.42
CA ILE A 322 3.11 21.12 6.81
C ILE A 322 3.91 22.11 7.66
N LEU A 323 3.29 23.21 8.11
CA LEU A 323 3.95 24.20 8.95
C LEU A 323 4.35 23.64 10.31
N GLU A 324 3.48 22.82 10.92
CA GLU A 324 3.78 22.11 12.16
C GLU A 324 4.98 21.19 12.01
N TYR A 325 5.04 20.38 10.95
CA TYR A 325 6.16 19.47 10.73
C TYR A 325 7.46 20.18 10.33
N LYS A 326 7.41 21.29 9.60
CA LYS A 326 8.60 22.14 9.38
C LYS A 326 9.15 22.62 10.72
N THR A 327 8.28 23.11 11.59
CA THR A 327 8.67 23.54 12.93
C THR A 327 9.31 22.38 13.70
N LYS A 328 8.66 21.20 13.71
CA LYS A 328 9.09 20.02 14.50
C LYS A 328 10.40 19.39 14.01
N PHE A 329 10.60 19.27 12.70
CA PHE A 329 11.69 18.48 12.13
C PHE A 329 12.80 19.30 11.47
N ILE A 330 12.58 20.60 11.22
CA ILE A 330 13.56 21.47 10.56
C ILE A 330 13.99 22.61 11.49
N ASP A 331 13.03 23.39 11.99
CA ASP A 331 13.34 24.65 12.67
C ASP A 331 13.74 24.45 14.14
N GLN A 332 13.08 23.53 14.85
CA GLN A 332 13.39 23.19 16.24
C GLN A 332 14.59 22.23 16.34
N PRO A 333 15.28 22.20 17.50
CA PRO A 333 16.29 21.19 17.77
C PRO A 333 15.78 19.77 17.53
N HIS A 334 16.56 18.98 16.82
CA HIS A 334 16.17 17.67 16.31
C HIS A 334 17.32 16.68 16.36
N LEU A 335 17.04 15.39 16.18
CA LEU A 335 18.04 14.33 16.02
C LEU A 335 18.08 13.89 14.56
N GLU A 336 19.26 13.90 13.96
CA GLU A 336 19.51 13.33 12.63
C GLU A 336 20.22 11.97 12.73
N ILE A 337 19.72 10.99 11.97
CA ILE A 337 20.33 9.66 11.86
C ILE A 337 20.54 9.34 10.38
N GLN A 338 21.80 9.14 9.99
CA GLN A 338 22.18 8.74 8.63
C GLN A 338 21.97 7.24 8.44
N PHE A 339 21.43 6.84 7.30
CA PHE A 339 21.22 5.45 6.95
C PHE A 339 22.49 4.79 6.42
N GLU A 340 22.73 3.54 6.82
CA GLU A 340 23.85 2.73 6.32
C GLU A 340 23.37 1.57 5.46
N GLN A 341 22.45 0.76 6.00
CA GLN A 341 21.83 -0.42 5.45
C GLN A 341 20.38 -0.54 5.97
N MET A 342 19.60 0.50 5.72
CA MET A 342 18.24 0.65 6.20
C MET A 342 17.29 -0.41 5.63
N GLN A 343 16.44 -0.96 6.50
CA GLN A 343 15.16 -1.59 6.20
C GLN A 343 14.06 -0.84 6.95
N ILE A 344 12.95 -0.53 6.29
CA ILE A 344 11.86 0.29 6.85
C ILE A 344 10.51 -0.41 6.71
N SER A 345 9.61 -0.20 7.67
CA SER A 345 8.19 -0.55 7.61
C SER A 345 7.33 0.58 8.18
N PHE A 346 6.19 0.87 7.56
CA PHE A 346 5.30 2.00 7.88
C PHE A 346 3.90 1.80 7.27
N ASP A 347 2.90 2.54 7.75
CA ASP A 347 1.58 2.61 7.10
C ASP A 347 1.61 3.58 5.90
N PRO A 348 1.42 3.12 4.65
CA PRO A 348 1.48 3.99 3.48
C PRO A 348 0.28 4.95 3.33
N ARG A 349 -0.76 4.83 4.17
CA ARG A 349 -2.02 5.59 4.03
C ARG A 349 -2.05 6.89 4.82
N ASN A 350 -1.05 7.13 5.67
CA ASN A 350 -1.00 8.32 6.52
C ASN A 350 0.28 9.15 6.35
N ILE A 351 1.14 8.78 5.40
CA ILE A 351 2.36 9.54 5.09
C ILE A 351 2.00 10.90 4.52
N MET A 352 2.87 11.88 4.74
CA MET A 352 2.67 13.23 4.22
C MET A 352 3.96 13.80 3.63
N PRO A 353 3.99 14.11 2.32
CA PRO A 353 5.10 14.84 1.72
C PRO A 353 5.31 16.20 2.41
N LEU A 354 6.56 16.53 2.69
CA LEU A 354 6.98 17.81 3.26
C LEU A 354 7.79 18.59 2.24
N GLU A 355 7.12 19.00 1.17
CA GLU A 355 7.71 19.78 0.07
C GLU A 355 9.01 19.15 -0.48
N ASP A 356 10.11 19.91 -0.55
CA ASP A 356 11.43 19.48 -1.00
C ASP A 356 12.26 18.80 0.09
N LYS A 357 11.73 18.64 1.32
CA LYS A 357 12.48 18.12 2.46
C LYS A 357 12.43 16.60 2.57
N GLY A 358 11.34 15.99 2.09
CA GLY A 358 11.12 14.55 2.16
C GLY A 358 9.68 14.19 2.51
N THR A 359 9.50 13.12 3.28
CA THR A 359 8.16 12.62 3.67
C THR A 359 8.11 12.37 5.16
N VAL A 360 7.07 12.87 5.81
CA VAL A 360 6.78 12.60 7.22
C VAL A 360 5.99 11.31 7.33
N TYR A 361 6.47 10.42 8.19
CA TYR A 361 5.88 9.14 8.54
C TYR A 361 5.38 9.22 9.97
N PRO A 362 4.06 9.29 10.20
CA PRO A 362 3.50 9.35 11.56
C PRO A 362 3.92 8.16 12.42
N ASN A 363 4.00 6.98 11.81
CA ASN A 363 4.55 5.78 12.39
C ASN A 363 5.51 5.11 11.41
N LEU A 364 6.62 4.60 11.94
CA LEU A 364 7.54 3.75 11.19
C LEU A 364 8.38 2.90 12.13
N ARG A 365 9.00 1.86 11.56
CA ARG A 365 10.08 1.12 12.19
C ARG A 365 11.24 1.03 11.20
N ILE A 366 12.44 1.40 11.64
CA ILE A 366 13.67 1.27 10.86
C ILE A 366 14.59 0.30 11.58
N THR A 367 15.16 -0.64 10.85
CA THR A 367 16.30 -1.44 11.28
C THR A 367 17.48 -1.11 10.38
N ASP A 368 18.63 -0.84 10.98
CA ASP A 368 19.86 -0.48 10.30
C ASP A 368 21.06 -0.99 11.14
N LYS A 369 22.29 -0.80 10.66
CA LYS A 369 23.51 -1.16 11.39
C LYS A 369 23.64 -0.46 12.74
N TRP A 370 23.10 0.75 12.84
CA TRP A 370 23.12 1.53 14.07
C TRP A 370 22.08 1.07 15.10
N GLY A 371 21.16 0.18 14.72
CA GLY A 371 20.15 -0.39 15.61
C GLY A 371 18.73 -0.33 15.08
N ILE A 372 17.77 -0.24 15.99
CA ILE A 372 16.34 -0.31 15.71
C ILE A 372 15.66 0.97 16.20
N LEU A 373 15.01 1.69 15.31
CA LEU A 373 14.19 2.85 15.61
C LEU A 373 12.72 2.50 15.47
N THR A 374 11.93 2.80 16.49
CA THR A 374 10.46 2.69 16.47
C THR A 374 9.84 4.06 16.70
N VAL A 375 8.96 4.48 15.79
CA VAL A 375 8.31 5.81 15.80
C VAL A 375 6.80 5.65 15.82
N LYS A 376 6.15 6.42 16.69
CA LYS A 376 4.69 6.52 16.85
C LYS A 376 4.17 7.96 16.74
N ASN A 377 5.06 8.97 16.79
CA ASN A 377 4.68 10.39 16.73
C ASN A 377 5.50 11.21 15.71
N GLY A 378 5.68 10.64 14.52
CA GLY A 378 6.26 11.34 13.38
C GLY A 378 7.79 11.26 13.29
N ALA A 379 8.27 10.98 12.08
CA ALA A 379 9.66 11.12 11.68
C ALA A 379 9.72 11.61 10.23
N LEU A 380 10.69 12.46 9.92
CA LEU A 380 10.92 12.92 8.54
C LEU A 380 12.01 12.07 7.90
N VAL A 381 11.66 11.34 6.84
CA VAL A 381 12.67 10.69 5.98
C VAL A 381 12.98 11.62 4.83
N SER A 382 14.26 11.90 4.63
CA SER A 382 14.77 12.78 3.58
C SER A 382 14.40 12.29 2.18
N GLN A 383 14.22 13.20 1.22
CA GLN A 383 13.94 12.86 -0.18
C GLN A 383 15.02 11.94 -0.81
N GLY A 384 16.28 12.09 -0.41
CA GLY A 384 17.40 11.27 -0.87
C GLY A 384 17.43 9.85 -0.30
N TRP A 385 16.54 9.52 0.64
CA TRP A 385 16.55 8.27 1.39
C TRP A 385 17.91 7.97 2.03
N ASP A 386 18.58 9.02 2.52
CA ASP A 386 19.89 8.95 3.17
C ASP A 386 19.82 9.21 4.67
N LYS A 387 18.78 9.87 5.18
CA LYS A 387 18.60 10.09 6.63
C LYS A 387 17.16 10.08 7.11
N VAL A 388 17.01 9.91 8.42
CA VAL A 388 15.79 10.21 9.18
C VAL A 388 16.06 11.32 10.18
N THR A 389 15.09 12.24 10.31
CA THR A 389 15.09 13.32 11.30
C THR A 389 13.93 13.10 12.28
N LEU A 390 14.26 13.22 13.57
CA LEU A 390 13.36 12.99 14.71
C LEU A 390 13.30 14.25 15.57
N SER A 391 12.25 14.38 16.38
CA SER A 391 12.20 15.42 17.42
C SER A 391 13.38 15.28 18.41
N LYS A 392 13.69 16.34 19.13
CA LYS A 392 14.75 16.36 20.14
C LYS A 392 14.66 15.15 21.11
N PRO A 393 15.79 14.47 21.43
CA PRO A 393 15.81 13.46 22.48
C PRO A 393 15.36 14.01 23.84
N ILE A 394 14.56 13.21 24.55
CA ILE A 394 14.15 13.46 25.94
C ILE A 394 15.12 12.77 26.91
N SER A 395 15.58 11.56 26.57
CA SER A 395 16.55 10.81 27.37
C SER A 395 17.58 10.13 26.48
N ILE A 396 18.86 10.22 26.88
CA ILE A 396 19.99 9.63 26.16
C ILE A 396 20.70 8.66 27.12
N GLY A 397 20.49 7.36 26.90
CA GLY A 397 21.23 6.29 27.57
C GLY A 397 22.30 5.66 26.66
N ASN A 398 23.05 4.68 27.19
CA ASN A 398 24.14 4.03 26.46
C ASN A 398 23.69 3.20 25.25
N GLN A 399 22.55 2.52 25.35
CA GLN A 399 22.00 1.64 24.30
C GLN A 399 20.54 1.98 23.96
N LYS A 400 19.96 2.96 24.63
CA LYS A 400 18.56 3.35 24.43
C LYS A 400 18.42 4.86 24.50
N VAL A 401 17.81 5.44 23.48
CA VAL A 401 17.51 6.88 23.38
C VAL A 401 16.03 7.04 23.11
N THR A 402 15.37 7.93 23.83
CA THR A 402 13.93 8.17 23.67
C THR A 402 13.65 9.64 23.41
N GLY A 403 12.60 9.92 22.66
CA GLY A 403 12.05 11.25 22.47
C GLY A 403 10.53 11.24 22.44
N ASP A 404 9.94 12.31 21.92
CA ASP A 404 8.49 12.43 21.80
C ASP A 404 7.94 11.40 20.80
N GLY A 405 7.42 10.29 21.34
CA GLY A 405 6.81 9.20 20.58
C GLY A 405 7.78 8.44 19.68
N TRP A 406 9.06 8.39 20.01
CA TRP A 406 10.03 7.51 19.34
C TRP A 406 11.06 6.94 20.32
N GLU A 407 11.58 5.77 19.97
CA GLU A 407 12.60 5.05 20.71
C GLU A 407 13.63 4.45 19.76
N LEU A 408 14.91 4.64 20.10
CA LEU A 408 16.06 4.08 19.40
C LEU A 408 16.77 3.09 20.34
N GLU A 409 16.73 1.81 19.97
CA GLU A 409 17.63 0.77 20.49
C GLU A 409 18.93 0.82 19.68
N MET A 410 20.00 1.33 20.28
CA MET A 410 21.26 1.60 19.60
C MET A 410 22.23 0.42 19.73
N ALA A 411 22.82 0.02 18.60
CA ALA A 411 23.86 -1.01 18.57
C ALA A 411 25.17 -0.51 19.21
N ASP A 412 26.01 -1.45 19.65
CA ASP A 412 27.34 -1.13 20.13
C ASP A 412 28.18 -0.46 19.02
N GLY A 413 29.07 0.45 19.42
CA GLY A 413 29.88 1.23 18.48
C GLY A 413 29.20 2.50 17.94
N TYR A 414 28.01 2.86 18.43
CA TYR A 414 27.34 4.13 18.11
C TYR A 414 27.12 4.99 19.36
N LYS A 415 27.05 6.32 19.19
CA LYS A 415 26.70 7.28 20.25
C LYS A 415 25.98 8.50 19.69
N ILE A 416 25.17 9.15 20.53
CA ILE A 416 24.60 10.46 20.23
C ILE A 416 25.65 11.54 20.51
N SER A 417 25.75 12.52 19.61
CA SER A 417 26.59 13.70 19.75
C SER A 417 25.77 14.96 19.50
N ASP A 418 25.98 15.98 20.32
CA ASP A 418 25.47 17.32 20.06
C ASP A 418 26.06 17.88 18.77
N ILE A 419 25.26 18.68 18.06
CA ILE A 419 25.67 19.55 16.97
C ILE A 419 25.28 21.00 17.28
N LYS A 420 25.50 21.91 16.33
CA LYS A 420 25.15 23.32 16.50
C LYS A 420 23.65 23.49 16.79
N GLN A 421 23.32 24.55 17.54
CA GLN A 421 21.94 24.95 17.86
C GLN A 421 21.14 23.96 18.72
N GLY A 422 21.81 23.03 19.42
CA GLY A 422 21.17 22.09 20.34
C GLY A 422 20.48 20.91 19.66
N SER A 423 20.68 20.73 18.35
CA SER A 423 20.36 19.50 17.63
C SER A 423 21.39 18.41 17.90
N PHE A 424 21.08 17.18 17.51
CA PHE A 424 21.87 15.99 17.76
C PHE A 424 22.10 15.21 16.47
N LYS A 425 23.15 14.40 16.45
CA LYS A 425 23.37 13.38 15.43
C LYS A 425 23.81 12.06 16.03
N LEU A 426 23.46 10.96 15.38
CA LEU A 426 24.05 9.66 15.66
C LEU A 426 25.40 9.53 14.95
N ILE A 427 26.45 9.17 15.69
CA ILE A 427 27.79 8.93 15.13
C ILE A 427 28.33 7.57 15.53
N LYS A 428 29.22 7.04 14.71
CA LYS A 428 30.04 5.88 15.04
C LYS A 428 31.13 6.31 16.03
N LYS A 429 31.38 5.46 17.04
CA LYS A 429 32.38 5.69 18.10
C LYS A 429 33.80 5.71 17.57
#